data_AF-A0A958IVJ7-F1
#
_entry.id   AF-A0A958IVJ7-F1
#
_cell.length_a   1.000
_cell.length_b   1.000
_cell.length_c   1.000
_cell.angle_alpha   90.00
_cell.angle_beta   90.00
_cell.angle_gamma   90.00
#
_symmetry.space_group_name_H-M   'P 1'
#
loop_
_entity.id
_entity.type
_entity.pdbx_description
1 polymer ?
#
loop_
_entity_poly.entity_id
_entity_poly.type
_entity_poly.pdbx_seq_one_letter_code
_entity_poly.pdbx_strand_id
1 'polypeptide(L)'
;EVEAQLEALRQRLTALRLELAEAQRRELENLEIEIEMHMVHTDPFGLSTMGGLLTFAWTANAPLLFDSANGKLALYFQGANEQFYVAYYDTMTSAVSFELPAGNNSRVRLLPRLLGPVQGIEIQVQGDDPEICTVILKDDTLGFSETWENVPREVAAFAAVINGQGAPQFLGRLLAETSGTVSGIRLAHILPEVLHPGRMLGLGTAQSPIIETVPLRALAFDGQNDYVSLPEPFIGPAGTLELWLRIPDTGGSQPIFDASTPQSGNVKGKFFYLDIHSRKLRFGMEDQEDRDYEVEVSLNSLSPGEGWHHVAVVWNYESSAVLRLYFDGEQVDGIDS
;
A
#
# COMPACT_ATOMS: atom_id res chain seq x y z
N GLU A 1 0.24 4.54 -84.39
CA GLU A 1 0.62 3.20 -83.88
C GLU A 1 1.17 3.26 -82.45
N VAL A 2 2.15 4.12 -82.18
CA VAL A 2 2.70 4.32 -80.81
C VAL A 2 1.65 4.81 -79.79
N GLU A 3 0.77 5.75 -80.15
CA GLU A 3 -0.30 6.21 -79.25
C GLU A 3 -1.32 5.11 -78.91
N ALA A 4 -1.66 4.25 -79.87
CA ALA A 4 -2.57 3.13 -79.64
C ALA A 4 -1.96 2.07 -78.71
N GLN A 5 -0.64 1.82 -78.84
CA GLN A 5 0.09 0.95 -77.92
C GLN A 5 0.20 1.54 -76.51
N LEU A 6 0.41 2.85 -76.39
CA LEU A 6 0.45 3.53 -75.10
C LEU A 6 -0.89 3.45 -74.37
N GLU A 7 -1.99 3.62 -75.09
CA GLU A 7 -3.33 3.54 -74.51
C GLU A 7 -3.69 2.11 -74.09
N ALA A 8 -3.33 1.10 -74.89
CA ALA A 8 -3.49 -0.30 -74.53
C ALA A 8 -2.66 -0.69 -73.29
N LEU A 9 -1.43 -0.17 -73.16
CA LEU A 9 -0.58 -0.36 -71.99
C LEU A 9 -1.17 0.30 -70.74
N ARG A 10 -1.75 1.51 -70.87
CA ARG A 10 -2.44 2.18 -69.75
C ARG A 10 -3.65 1.39 -69.27
N GLN A 11 -4.49 0.92 -70.19
CA GLN A 11 -5.64 0.09 -69.85
C GLN A 11 -5.21 -1.22 -69.17
N ARG A 12 -4.16 -1.87 -69.68
CA ARG A 12 -3.58 -3.08 -69.07
C ARG A 12 -3.07 -2.82 -67.66
N LEU A 13 -2.39 -1.69 -67.44
CA LEU A 13 -1.84 -1.31 -66.16
C LEU A 13 -2.95 -1.00 -65.14
N THR A 14 -4.04 -0.36 -65.56
CA THR A 14 -5.20 -0.12 -64.71
C THR A 14 -5.90 -1.43 -64.34
N ALA A 15 -6.05 -2.37 -65.29
CA ALA A 15 -6.63 -3.69 -65.02
C ALA A 15 -5.77 -4.51 -64.03
N LEU A 16 -4.44 -4.53 -64.23
CA LEU A 16 -3.51 -5.22 -63.33
C LEU A 16 -3.50 -4.62 -61.91
N ARG A 17 -3.67 -3.31 -61.78
CA ARG A 17 -3.78 -2.65 -60.47
C ARG A 17 -5.07 -3.04 -59.74
N LEU A 18 -6.18 -3.16 -60.47
CA LEU A 18 -7.44 -3.61 -59.90
C LEU A 18 -7.34 -5.07 -59.43
N GLU A 19 -6.74 -5.93 -60.25
CA GLU A 19 -6.55 -7.35 -59.94
C GLU A 19 -5.63 -7.55 -58.72
N LEU A 20 -4.58 -6.75 -58.59
CA LEU A 20 -3.71 -6.75 -57.40
C LEU A 20 -4.47 -6.31 -56.14
N ALA A 21 -5.29 -5.25 -56.24
CA ALA A 21 -6.08 -4.78 -55.12
C ALA A 21 -7.12 -5.82 -54.66
N GLU A 22 -7.74 -6.55 -55.59
CA GLU A 22 -8.65 -7.65 -55.28
C GLU A 22 -7.92 -8.85 -54.67
N ALA A 23 -6.72 -9.19 -55.15
CA ALA A 23 -5.90 -10.26 -54.59
C ALA A 23 -5.46 -9.93 -53.15
N GLN A 24 -5.02 -8.70 -52.90
CA GLN A 24 -4.68 -8.23 -51.56
C GLN A 24 -5.90 -8.22 -50.63
N ARG A 25 -7.09 -7.87 -51.15
CA ARG A 25 -8.35 -7.91 -50.39
C ARG A 25 -8.70 -9.33 -49.96
N ARG A 26 -8.57 -10.31 -50.85
CA ARG A 26 -8.81 -11.74 -50.54
C ARG A 26 -7.82 -12.32 -49.53
N GLU A 27 -6.58 -11.84 -49.55
CA GLU A 27 -5.55 -12.25 -48.59
C GLU A 27 -5.83 -11.68 -47.18
N LEU A 28 -6.32 -10.43 -47.09
CA LEU A 28 -6.77 -9.79 -45.85
C LEU A 28 -8.08 -10.39 -45.30
N GLU A 29 -9.00 -10.84 -46.14
CA GLU A 29 -10.28 -11.46 -45.73
C GLU A 29 -10.09 -12.84 -45.06
N ASN A 30 -8.95 -13.50 -45.24
CA ASN A 30 -8.67 -14.84 -44.69
C ASN A 30 -7.74 -14.85 -43.45
N LEU A 31 -7.30 -13.69 -42.96
CA LEU A 31 -6.45 -13.58 -41.78
C LEU A 31 -7.31 -13.25 -40.56
N GLU A 32 -7.83 -14.27 -39.87
CA GLU A 32 -8.27 -14.11 -38.49
C GLU A 32 -7.03 -13.83 -37.64
N ILE A 33 -6.87 -12.58 -37.19
CA ILE A 33 -5.80 -12.18 -36.28
C ILE A 33 -6.35 -12.32 -34.86
N GLU A 34 -5.90 -13.35 -34.16
CA GLU A 34 -6.15 -13.50 -32.73
C GLU A 34 -5.16 -12.64 -31.94
N ILE A 35 -5.68 -11.81 -31.03
CA ILE A 35 -4.88 -11.01 -30.12
C ILE A 35 -5.20 -11.46 -28.70
N GLU A 36 -4.15 -11.90 -28.00
CA GLU A 36 -4.23 -12.23 -26.59
C GLU A 36 -4.32 -10.95 -25.75
N MET A 37 -5.37 -10.85 -24.93
CA MET A 37 -5.48 -9.77 -23.95
C MET A 37 -4.63 -10.10 -22.74
N HIS A 38 -3.53 -9.38 -22.60
CA HIS A 38 -2.65 -9.52 -21.46
C HIS A 38 -3.21 -8.71 -20.29
N MET A 39 -2.94 -9.16 -19.08
CA MET A 39 -3.24 -8.39 -17.90
C MET A 39 -2.36 -7.13 -17.85
N VAL A 40 -3.01 -5.98 -17.72
CA VAL A 40 -2.38 -4.67 -17.71
C VAL A 40 -2.14 -4.21 -16.28
N HIS A 41 -3.15 -4.38 -15.43
CA HIS A 41 -3.12 -3.92 -14.05
C HIS A 41 -4.19 -4.64 -13.22
N THR A 42 -3.98 -4.73 -11.92
CA THR A 42 -4.97 -5.19 -10.96
C THR A 42 -5.11 -4.11 -9.90
N ASP A 43 -6.33 -3.58 -9.73
CA ASP A 43 -6.54 -2.51 -8.77
C ASP A 43 -6.45 -3.02 -7.31
N PRO A 44 -6.32 -2.12 -6.32
CA PRO A 44 -6.25 -2.53 -4.90
C PRO A 44 -7.52 -3.23 -4.38
N PHE A 45 -8.63 -3.16 -5.11
CA PHE A 45 -9.88 -3.83 -4.80
C PHE A 45 -10.00 -5.19 -5.51
N GLY A 46 -9.00 -5.56 -6.31
CA GLY A 46 -8.84 -6.78 -7.09
C GLY A 46 -9.62 -6.85 -8.39
N LEU A 47 -9.96 -5.71 -8.99
CA LEU A 47 -10.42 -5.65 -10.37
C LEU A 47 -9.23 -5.68 -11.33
N SER A 48 -9.09 -6.78 -12.05
CA SER A 48 -8.08 -6.93 -13.09
C SER A 48 -8.55 -6.23 -14.38
N THR A 49 -7.68 -5.37 -14.91
CA THR A 49 -7.79 -4.76 -16.23
C THR A 49 -6.92 -5.55 -17.20
N MET A 50 -7.54 -6.12 -18.23
CA MET A 50 -6.84 -6.81 -19.32
C MET A 50 -6.96 -5.97 -20.59
N GLY A 51 -5.93 -6.02 -21.43
CA GLY A 51 -5.88 -5.23 -22.65
C GLY A 51 -4.96 -5.86 -23.69
N GLY A 52 -5.29 -5.61 -24.95
CA GLY A 52 -4.47 -5.96 -26.10
C GLY A 52 -4.41 -4.77 -27.05
N LEU A 53 -3.24 -4.50 -27.62
CA LEU A 53 -3.09 -3.45 -28.61
C LEU A 53 -3.46 -3.98 -30.00
N LEU A 54 -4.53 -3.46 -30.58
CA LEU A 54 -4.90 -3.73 -31.97
C LEU A 54 -3.98 -2.94 -32.92
N THR A 55 -2.78 -3.45 -33.19
CA THR A 55 -1.74 -2.75 -33.99
C THR A 55 -2.12 -2.50 -35.45
N PHE A 56 -3.21 -3.11 -35.94
CA PHE A 56 -3.77 -2.88 -37.27
C PHE A 56 -5.00 -1.95 -37.29
N ALA A 57 -5.59 -1.66 -36.14
CA ALA A 57 -6.83 -0.89 -36.02
C ALA A 57 -6.59 0.63 -36.02
N TRP A 58 -5.97 1.14 -37.08
CA TRP A 58 -5.77 2.57 -37.27
C TRP A 58 -7.05 3.22 -37.78
N THR A 59 -7.72 4.01 -36.94
CA THR A 59 -8.96 4.71 -37.30
C THR A 59 -8.96 6.16 -36.80
N ALA A 60 -9.51 7.07 -37.60
CA ALA A 60 -9.83 8.44 -37.19
C ALA A 60 -11.27 8.60 -36.71
N ASN A 61 -12.08 7.54 -36.83
CA ASN A 61 -13.49 7.53 -36.50
C ASN A 61 -13.73 6.73 -35.21
N ALA A 62 -14.71 7.16 -34.44
CA ALA A 62 -15.07 6.47 -33.20
C ALA A 62 -15.54 5.04 -33.53
N PRO A 63 -14.95 4.00 -32.93
CA PRO A 63 -15.44 2.65 -33.08
C PRO A 63 -16.78 2.48 -32.36
N LEU A 64 -17.56 1.48 -32.78
CA LEU A 64 -18.86 1.17 -32.21
C LEU A 64 -18.86 -0.23 -31.60
N LEU A 65 -19.37 -0.33 -30.37
CA LEU A 65 -19.44 -1.58 -29.61
C LEU A 65 -20.89 -2.09 -29.58
N PHE A 66 -21.08 -3.36 -29.91
CA PHE A 66 -22.40 -4.01 -29.91
C PHE A 66 -22.34 -5.40 -29.28
N ASP A 67 -23.43 -5.77 -28.62
CA ASP A 67 -23.71 -7.16 -28.26
C ASP A 67 -24.07 -7.94 -29.53
N SER A 68 -23.32 -9.01 -29.82
CA SER A 68 -23.60 -9.85 -30.97
C SER A 68 -24.49 -11.04 -30.59
N ALA A 69 -25.38 -11.43 -31.50
CA ALA A 69 -26.33 -12.53 -31.30
C ALA A 69 -25.67 -13.91 -31.08
N ASN A 70 -24.36 -14.02 -31.33
CA ASN A 70 -23.55 -15.22 -31.09
C ASN A 70 -22.95 -15.28 -29.66
N GLY A 71 -23.33 -14.36 -28.76
CA GLY A 71 -22.77 -14.32 -27.40
C GLY A 71 -21.35 -13.79 -27.35
N LYS A 72 -20.89 -13.08 -28.39
CA LYS A 72 -19.63 -12.33 -28.39
C LYS A 72 -19.91 -10.84 -28.30
N LEU A 73 -18.92 -10.08 -27.89
CA LEU A 73 -18.94 -8.62 -28.01
C LEU A 73 -18.27 -8.24 -29.34
N ALA A 74 -18.93 -7.43 -30.17
CA ALA A 74 -18.44 -7.01 -31.47
C ALA A 74 -18.04 -5.53 -31.45
N LEU A 75 -16.77 -5.25 -31.75
CA LEU A 75 -16.24 -3.90 -31.94
C LEU A 75 -16.09 -3.63 -33.44
N TYR A 76 -16.92 -2.75 -33.98
CA TYR A 76 -16.84 -2.29 -35.36
C TYR A 76 -16.01 -1.02 -35.46
N PHE A 77 -15.11 -0.96 -36.43
CA PHE A 77 -14.29 0.23 -36.66
C PHE A 77 -13.94 0.38 -38.15
N GLN A 78 -13.72 1.63 -38.56
CA GLN A 78 -13.32 1.94 -39.93
C GLN A 78 -11.80 2.05 -40.00
N GLY A 79 -11.12 1.14 -40.71
CA GLY A 79 -9.69 1.21 -40.91
C GLY A 79 -9.26 2.21 -41.98
N ALA A 80 -7.98 2.19 -42.35
CA ALA A 80 -7.45 3.00 -43.44
C ALA A 80 -8.20 2.73 -44.76
N ASN A 81 -8.34 3.76 -45.61
CA ASN A 81 -9.02 3.69 -46.91
C ASN A 81 -10.50 3.27 -46.84
N GLU A 82 -11.21 3.70 -45.80
CA GLU A 82 -12.65 3.44 -45.61
C GLU A 82 -13.03 1.95 -45.47
N GLN A 83 -12.06 1.09 -45.18
CA GLN A 83 -12.29 -0.33 -44.93
C GLN A 83 -13.09 -0.53 -43.64
N PHE A 84 -14.01 -1.49 -43.64
CA PHE A 84 -14.84 -1.81 -42.48
C PHE A 84 -14.33 -3.08 -41.81
N TYR A 85 -14.00 -3.00 -40.53
CA TYR A 85 -13.48 -4.11 -39.72
C TYR A 85 -14.41 -4.41 -38.54
N VAL A 86 -14.35 -5.67 -38.09
CA VAL A 86 -14.99 -6.12 -36.84
C VAL A 86 -13.98 -6.95 -36.04
N ALA A 87 -13.87 -6.65 -34.75
CA ALA A 87 -13.16 -7.49 -33.78
C ALA A 87 -14.19 -8.13 -32.84
N TYR A 88 -14.03 -9.42 -32.57
CA TYR A 88 -14.89 -10.16 -31.66
C TYR A 88 -14.16 -10.49 -30.37
N TYR A 89 -14.78 -10.20 -29.24
CA TYR A 89 -14.37 -10.70 -27.93
C TYR A 89 -15.31 -11.83 -27.51
N ASP A 90 -14.75 -13.02 -27.28
CA ASP A 90 -15.53 -14.17 -26.85
C ASP A 90 -15.92 -14.05 -25.38
N THR A 91 -17.23 -14.03 -25.09
CA THR A 91 -17.73 -14.01 -23.71
C THR A 91 -18.06 -15.41 -23.19
N MET A 92 -18.04 -16.44 -24.07
CA MET A 92 -18.28 -17.84 -23.74
C MET A 92 -17.00 -18.50 -23.26
N THR A 93 -16.75 -18.32 -21.99
CA THR A 93 -15.82 -19.11 -21.22
C THR A 93 -16.59 -20.36 -20.72
N SER A 94 -15.97 -21.53 -20.63
CA SER A 94 -16.66 -22.77 -20.22
C SER A 94 -16.62 -22.99 -18.70
N ALA A 95 -17.75 -23.38 -18.09
CA ALA A 95 -17.88 -23.68 -16.66
C ALA A 95 -17.84 -25.20 -16.41
N VAL A 96 -17.10 -25.67 -15.40
CA VAL A 96 -17.06 -27.09 -15.02
C VAL A 96 -17.97 -27.43 -13.85
N SER A 97 -18.67 -28.55 -13.94
CA SER A 97 -19.53 -29.09 -12.89
C SER A 97 -18.87 -30.26 -12.16
N PHE A 98 -18.91 -30.26 -10.83
CA PHE A 98 -18.48 -31.41 -10.00
C PHE A 98 -19.70 -32.09 -9.37
N GLU A 99 -19.69 -33.43 -9.29
CA GLU A 99 -20.68 -34.20 -8.54
C GLU A 99 -20.03 -34.84 -7.32
N LEU A 100 -20.48 -34.46 -6.13
CA LEU A 100 -20.03 -35.02 -4.87
C LEU A 100 -21.07 -36.02 -4.31
N PRO A 101 -20.66 -37.19 -3.81
CA PRO A 101 -21.56 -38.10 -3.10
C PRO A 101 -21.93 -37.52 -1.73
N ALA A 102 -23.23 -37.39 -1.46
CA ALA A 102 -23.78 -36.83 -0.22
C ALA A 102 -24.55 -37.88 0.60
N GLY A 103 -24.02 -39.11 0.66
CA GLY A 103 -24.64 -40.23 1.38
C GLY A 103 -25.98 -40.70 0.78
N ASN A 104 -26.41 -41.92 1.14
CA ASN A 104 -27.68 -42.52 0.70
C ASN A 104 -27.98 -42.38 -0.82
N ASN A 105 -26.99 -42.66 -1.67
CA ASN A 105 -27.11 -42.55 -3.14
C ASN A 105 -27.47 -41.16 -3.69
N SER A 106 -27.38 -40.12 -2.87
CA SER A 106 -27.64 -38.73 -3.27
C SER A 106 -26.35 -38.09 -3.78
N ARG A 107 -26.44 -37.30 -4.86
CA ARG A 107 -25.31 -36.51 -5.38
C ARG A 107 -25.62 -35.03 -5.30
N VAL A 108 -24.64 -34.24 -4.86
CA VAL A 108 -24.67 -32.78 -4.90
C VAL A 108 -23.88 -32.32 -6.10
N ARG A 109 -24.53 -31.59 -7.02
CA ARG A 109 -23.89 -30.99 -8.18
C ARG A 109 -23.47 -29.56 -7.84
N LEU A 110 -22.17 -29.30 -7.87
CA LEU A 110 -21.61 -27.96 -7.71
C LEU A 110 -21.45 -27.33 -9.10
N LEU A 111 -22.03 -26.14 -9.29
CA LEU A 111 -21.90 -25.32 -10.49
C LEU A 111 -21.19 -24.01 -10.10
N PRO A 112 -20.07 -23.65 -10.73
CA PRO A 112 -19.41 -22.38 -10.49
C PRO A 112 -20.24 -21.25 -11.10
N ARG A 113 -20.26 -20.10 -10.43
CA ARG A 113 -20.93 -18.88 -10.91
C ARG A 113 -20.20 -18.26 -12.12
N LEU A 114 -18.90 -18.57 -12.30
CA LEU A 114 -18.10 -18.36 -13.52
C LEU A 114 -16.87 -19.33 -13.53
N LEU A 115 -16.81 -20.23 -14.52
CA LEU A 115 -15.64 -20.69 -15.32
C LEU A 115 -14.46 -21.45 -14.68
N GLY A 116 -14.55 -22.78 -14.55
CA GLY A 116 -13.58 -23.71 -15.15
C GLY A 116 -12.68 -24.38 -14.09
N PRO A 117 -12.20 -25.63 -14.26
CA PRO A 117 -11.28 -26.27 -13.33
C PRO A 117 -9.87 -25.97 -13.82
N VAL A 118 -9.15 -25.08 -13.14
CA VAL A 118 -7.78 -24.82 -13.54
C VAL A 118 -6.88 -25.94 -13.02
N GLN A 119 -6.72 -27.01 -13.79
CA GLN A 119 -5.58 -27.90 -13.64
C GLN A 119 -4.40 -27.20 -14.31
N GLY A 120 -3.48 -26.65 -13.52
CA GLY A 120 -2.30 -25.96 -14.02
C GLY A 120 -1.91 -24.69 -13.25
N ILE A 121 -2.85 -24.06 -12.54
CA ILE A 121 -2.51 -22.89 -11.69
C ILE A 121 -1.78 -23.35 -10.43
N GLU A 122 -0.52 -22.99 -10.35
CA GLU A 122 0.28 -22.96 -9.14
C GLU A 122 0.00 -21.67 -8.37
N ILE A 123 -0.28 -21.80 -7.07
CA ILE A 123 -0.44 -20.66 -6.16
C ILE A 123 0.79 -20.61 -5.26
N GLN A 124 1.56 -19.54 -5.36
CA GLN A 124 2.70 -19.29 -4.48
C GLN A 124 2.34 -18.14 -3.53
N VAL A 125 2.61 -18.33 -2.24
CA VAL A 125 2.45 -17.27 -1.23
C VAL A 125 3.81 -16.95 -0.66
N GLN A 126 4.21 -15.69 -0.74
CA GLN A 126 5.51 -15.19 -0.31
C GLN A 126 5.34 -14.03 0.70
N GLY A 127 6.39 -13.77 1.48
CA GLY A 127 6.44 -12.70 2.48
C GLY A 127 6.48 -13.24 3.92
N ASP A 128 7.08 -12.47 4.82
CA ASP A 128 7.25 -12.81 6.25
C ASP A 128 6.31 -12.00 7.17
N ASP A 129 5.63 -10.99 6.64
CA ASP A 129 4.69 -10.15 7.39
C ASP A 129 3.47 -10.98 7.85
N PRO A 130 3.00 -10.87 9.10
CA PRO A 130 1.89 -11.68 9.62
C PRO A 130 0.50 -11.28 9.10
N GLU A 131 0.31 -10.07 8.57
CA GLU A 131 -0.97 -9.56 8.08
C GLU A 131 -1.10 -9.61 6.56
N ILE A 132 -0.02 -9.34 5.84
CA ILE A 132 -0.01 -9.26 4.37
C ILE A 132 0.96 -10.24 3.73
N CYS A 133 0.71 -10.57 2.46
CA CYS A 133 1.57 -11.42 1.66
C CYS A 133 1.56 -10.99 0.19
N THR A 134 2.49 -11.57 -0.57
CA THR A 134 2.44 -11.57 -2.03
C THR A 134 1.89 -12.92 -2.49
N VAL A 135 0.83 -12.90 -3.30
CA VAL A 135 0.24 -14.10 -3.91
C VAL A 135 0.56 -14.10 -5.40
N ILE A 136 1.16 -15.17 -5.89
CA ILE A 136 1.45 -15.37 -7.31
C ILE A 136 0.58 -16.53 -7.82
N LEU A 137 -0.25 -16.26 -8.81
CA LEU A 137 -1.01 -17.27 -9.55
C LEU A 137 -0.29 -17.52 -10.87
N LYS A 138 0.14 -18.74 -11.14
CA LYS A 138 0.96 -19.03 -12.32
C LYS A 138 0.47 -20.29 -13.03
N ASP A 139 0.36 -20.24 -14.35
CA ASP A 139 0.18 -21.43 -15.20
C ASP A 139 1.20 -21.39 -16.34
N ASP A 140 2.24 -22.22 -16.21
CA ASP A 140 3.31 -22.33 -17.21
C ASP A 140 2.84 -22.92 -18.54
N THR A 141 1.73 -23.66 -18.56
CA THR A 141 1.17 -24.27 -19.78
C THR A 141 0.48 -23.21 -20.63
N LEU A 142 -0.13 -22.23 -19.99
CA LEU A 142 -0.83 -21.10 -20.62
C LEU A 142 0.03 -19.85 -20.71
N GLY A 143 1.27 -19.86 -20.19
CA GLY A 143 2.12 -18.66 -20.14
C GLY A 143 1.55 -17.57 -19.22
N PHE A 144 0.67 -17.93 -18.30
CA PHE A 144 -0.06 -17.00 -17.43
C PHE A 144 0.69 -16.81 -16.11
N SER A 145 0.82 -15.56 -15.66
CA SER A 145 1.31 -15.23 -14.32
C SER A 145 0.63 -13.94 -13.83
N GLU A 146 0.02 -14.01 -12.66
CA GLU A 146 -0.56 -12.88 -11.93
C GLU A 146 0.10 -12.73 -10.57
N THR A 147 0.62 -11.54 -10.28
CA THR A 147 1.24 -11.23 -9.00
C THR A 147 0.39 -10.20 -8.26
N TRP A 148 -0.02 -10.57 -7.06
CA TRP A 148 -0.81 -9.75 -6.14
C TRP A 148 0.06 -9.35 -4.96
N GLU A 149 0.47 -8.10 -4.90
CA GLU A 149 1.32 -7.58 -3.82
C GLU A 149 0.49 -7.00 -2.68
N ASN A 150 0.98 -7.14 -1.43
CA ASN A 150 0.39 -6.57 -0.22
C ASN A 150 -1.09 -6.95 0.01
N VAL A 151 -1.47 -8.19 -0.35
CA VAL A 151 -2.83 -8.70 -0.12
C VAL A 151 -2.99 -9.27 1.30
N PRO A 152 -4.19 -9.22 1.90
CA PRO A 152 -4.42 -9.79 3.22
C PRO A 152 -4.12 -11.29 3.27
N ARG A 153 -3.53 -11.78 4.35
CA ARG A 153 -3.38 -13.23 4.63
C ARG A 153 -4.67 -13.87 5.11
N GLU A 154 -5.56 -13.09 5.70
CA GLU A 154 -6.86 -13.58 6.14
C GLU A 154 -7.69 -13.96 4.89
N VAL A 155 -8.16 -15.20 4.86
CA VAL A 155 -8.72 -15.82 3.65
C VAL A 155 -9.98 -15.11 3.17
N ALA A 156 -10.85 -14.66 4.08
CA ALA A 156 -12.08 -13.97 3.70
C ALA A 156 -11.79 -12.55 3.15
N ALA A 157 -10.82 -11.84 3.71
CA ALA A 157 -10.37 -10.53 3.24
C ALA A 157 -9.66 -10.66 1.89
N PHE A 158 -8.80 -11.66 1.71
CA PHE A 158 -8.21 -11.97 0.40
C PHE A 158 -9.29 -12.31 -0.63
N ALA A 159 -10.27 -13.14 -0.26
CA ALA A 159 -11.40 -13.48 -1.11
C ALA A 159 -12.21 -12.23 -1.50
N ALA A 160 -12.40 -11.28 -0.59
CA ALA A 160 -13.07 -10.02 -0.90
C ALA A 160 -12.28 -9.19 -1.92
N VAL A 161 -10.95 -9.11 -1.76
CA VAL A 161 -10.05 -8.44 -2.72
C VAL A 161 -10.15 -9.09 -4.10
N ILE A 162 -9.89 -10.38 -4.26
CA ILE A 162 -9.94 -11.01 -5.60
C ILE A 162 -11.32 -10.96 -6.28
N ASN A 163 -12.39 -10.67 -5.53
CA ASN A 163 -13.75 -10.54 -6.06
C ASN A 163 -14.16 -9.10 -6.37
N GLY A 164 -13.25 -8.11 -6.31
CA GLY A 164 -13.63 -6.71 -6.53
C GLY A 164 -14.44 -6.11 -5.37
N GLN A 165 -14.46 -6.79 -4.21
CA GLN A 165 -15.30 -6.46 -3.06
C GLN A 165 -14.48 -5.96 -1.86
N GLY A 166 -13.19 -5.69 -2.04
CA GLY A 166 -12.39 -5.01 -1.03
C GLY A 166 -13.02 -3.67 -0.69
N ALA A 167 -13.60 -3.54 0.50
CA ALA A 167 -14.15 -2.26 0.95
C ALA A 167 -13.04 -1.50 1.69
N PRO A 168 -12.75 -0.23 1.33
CA PRO A 168 -11.83 0.57 2.12
C PRO A 168 -12.42 0.74 3.52
N GLN A 169 -11.64 0.41 4.54
CA GLN A 169 -12.03 0.68 5.92
C GLN A 169 -12.03 2.19 6.14
N PHE A 170 -13.18 2.74 6.52
CA PHE A 170 -13.26 4.15 6.83
C PHE A 170 -12.55 4.44 8.16
N LEU A 171 -11.38 5.08 8.09
CA LEU A 171 -10.57 5.40 9.26
C LEU A 171 -11.00 6.69 9.98
N GLY A 172 -11.59 7.65 9.25
CA GLY A 172 -12.07 8.90 9.84
C GLY A 172 -12.11 10.07 8.87
N ARG A 173 -12.44 11.25 9.42
CA ARG A 173 -12.38 12.53 8.70
C ARG A 173 -11.15 13.31 9.13
N LEU A 174 -10.59 14.11 8.23
CA LEU A 174 -9.55 15.08 8.58
C LEU A 174 -10.06 16.09 9.61
N LEU A 175 -9.19 16.49 10.54
CA LEU A 175 -9.47 17.55 11.51
C LEU A 175 -9.56 18.92 10.84
N ALA A 176 -8.74 19.14 9.82
CA ALA A 176 -8.73 20.35 9.01
C ALA A 176 -8.35 20.02 7.56
N GLU A 177 -8.76 20.87 6.61
CA GLU A 177 -8.34 20.75 5.21
C GLU A 177 -6.82 20.88 5.08
N THR A 178 -6.22 20.09 4.20
CA THR A 178 -4.78 20.11 3.91
C THR A 178 -4.56 20.40 2.43
N SER A 179 -3.47 21.09 2.08
CA SER A 179 -3.08 21.31 0.69
C SER A 179 -1.56 21.26 0.52
N GLY A 180 -1.10 20.93 -0.69
CA GLY A 180 0.33 20.78 -0.99
C GLY A 180 0.94 19.50 -0.42
N THR A 181 2.26 19.52 -0.19
CA THR A 181 2.99 18.40 0.43
C THR A 181 2.74 18.40 1.93
N VAL A 182 2.07 17.36 2.42
CA VAL A 182 1.73 17.19 3.84
C VAL A 182 2.58 16.06 4.41
N SER A 183 3.34 16.34 5.47
CA SER A 183 4.15 15.34 6.19
C SER A 183 3.37 14.60 7.28
N GLY A 184 2.13 15.00 7.55
CA GLY A 184 1.27 14.38 8.55
C GLY A 184 -0.19 14.76 8.38
N ILE A 185 -1.07 13.88 8.82
CA ILE A 185 -2.52 14.04 8.77
C ILE A 185 -3.06 13.91 10.19
N ARG A 186 -3.94 14.84 10.60
CA ARG A 186 -4.70 14.72 11.86
C ARG A 186 -6.13 14.34 11.54
N LEU A 187 -6.62 13.29 12.18
CA LEU A 187 -8.02 12.88 12.11
C LEU A 187 -8.84 13.60 13.19
N ALA A 188 -10.09 13.90 12.90
CA ALA A 188 -11.05 14.46 13.84
C ALA A 188 -11.51 13.43 14.90
N HIS A 189 -11.22 12.15 14.67
CA HIS A 189 -11.60 11.04 15.53
C HIS A 189 -10.39 10.14 15.79
N ILE A 190 -10.49 9.37 16.86
CA ILE A 190 -9.53 8.31 17.20
C ILE A 190 -9.54 7.28 16.07
N LEU A 191 -8.37 6.75 15.72
CA LEU A 191 -8.29 5.59 14.85
C LEU A 191 -9.10 4.43 15.46
N PRO A 192 -9.87 3.68 14.65
CA PRO A 192 -10.62 2.52 15.13
C PRO A 192 -9.71 1.35 15.50
N GLU A 193 -8.52 1.28 14.90
CA GLU A 193 -7.51 0.24 15.11
C GLU A 193 -6.09 0.80 14.96
N VAL A 194 -5.12 0.07 15.50
CA VAL A 194 -3.70 0.34 15.23
C VAL A 194 -3.45 0.08 13.74
N LEU A 195 -2.79 1.02 13.07
CA LEU A 195 -2.43 0.83 11.67
C LEU A 195 -1.01 0.29 11.59
N HIS A 196 -0.86 -0.85 10.94
CA HIS A 196 0.44 -1.50 10.76
C HIS A 196 1.09 -1.12 9.41
N PRO A 197 2.42 -1.22 9.30
CA PRO A 197 3.12 -1.06 8.02
C PRO A 197 2.53 -1.95 6.91
N GLY A 198 2.59 -1.49 5.67
CA GLY A 198 2.10 -2.22 4.48
C GLY A 198 0.62 -2.00 4.16
N ARG A 199 -0.20 -1.49 5.10
CA ARG A 199 -1.57 -1.04 4.82
C ARG A 199 -1.55 0.15 3.86
N MET A 200 -2.48 0.21 2.91
CA MET A 200 -2.63 1.38 2.03
C MET A 200 -3.60 2.40 2.63
N LEU A 201 -3.12 3.61 2.88
CA LEU A 201 -3.94 4.74 3.29
C LEU A 201 -4.42 5.51 2.05
N GLY A 202 -5.73 5.66 1.90
CA GLY A 202 -6.35 6.45 0.83
C GLY A 202 -6.93 7.76 1.33
N LEU A 203 -6.67 8.86 0.62
CA LEU A 203 -7.32 10.16 0.80
C LEU A 203 -7.78 10.68 -0.57
N GLY A 204 -9.08 10.52 -0.87
CA GLY A 204 -9.59 10.80 -2.21
C GLY A 204 -8.94 9.87 -3.24
N THR A 205 -8.27 10.44 -4.25
CA THR A 205 -7.50 9.67 -5.25
C THR A 205 -6.05 9.45 -4.86
N ALA A 206 -5.57 10.08 -3.78
CA ALA A 206 -4.20 9.89 -3.31
C ALA A 206 -4.12 8.62 -2.46
N GLN A 207 -3.04 7.87 -2.64
CA GLN A 207 -2.77 6.65 -1.89
C GLN A 207 -1.31 6.64 -1.43
N SER A 208 -1.07 6.15 -0.22
CA SER A 208 0.28 5.97 0.31
C SER A 208 0.32 4.73 1.20
N PRO A 209 1.37 3.90 1.13
CA PRO A 209 1.57 2.87 2.13
C PRO A 209 1.83 3.50 3.50
N ILE A 210 1.36 2.83 4.54
CA ILE A 210 1.78 3.05 5.91
C ILE A 210 3.13 2.37 6.05
N ILE A 211 4.14 3.12 6.49
CA ILE A 211 5.53 2.65 6.57
C ILE A 211 5.96 2.32 8.00
N GLU A 212 5.16 2.73 8.99
CA GLU A 212 5.43 2.54 10.42
C GLU A 212 4.11 2.33 11.17
N THR A 213 4.16 1.65 12.31
CA THR A 213 2.98 1.45 13.16
C THR A 213 2.45 2.78 13.69
N VAL A 214 1.16 3.06 13.50
CA VAL A 214 0.49 4.27 14.01
C VAL A 214 -0.36 3.91 15.23
N PRO A 215 -0.04 4.42 16.43
CA PRO A 215 -0.82 4.15 17.63
C PRO A 215 -2.20 4.82 17.60
N LEU A 216 -3.17 4.27 18.34
CA LEU A 216 -4.55 4.75 18.40
C LEU A 216 -4.66 6.23 18.82
N ARG A 217 -3.84 6.62 19.80
CA ARG A 217 -3.76 7.98 20.33
C ARG A 217 -2.32 8.29 20.67
N ALA A 218 -1.89 9.48 20.28
CA ALA A 218 -0.69 10.12 20.81
C ALA A 218 -1.01 11.58 21.12
N LEU A 219 -0.37 12.12 22.15
CA LEU A 219 -0.38 13.55 22.39
C LEU A 219 0.60 14.20 21.41
N ALA A 220 0.13 15.24 20.73
CA ALA A 220 0.94 15.99 19.77
C ALA A 220 1.17 17.39 20.33
N PHE A 221 2.40 17.66 20.72
CA PHE A 221 2.86 18.94 21.25
C PHE A 221 3.49 19.76 20.11
N ASP A 222 3.19 21.05 20.06
CA ASP A 222 3.74 21.97 19.04
C ASP A 222 5.16 22.49 19.34
N GLY A 223 5.70 22.15 20.51
CA GLY A 223 7.03 22.57 20.96
C GLY A 223 7.11 24.03 21.43
N GLN A 224 5.99 24.74 21.57
CA GLN A 224 5.95 26.12 22.04
C GLN A 224 5.30 26.26 23.42
N ASN A 225 4.07 25.78 23.57
CA ASN A 225 3.30 25.98 24.79
C ASN A 225 2.35 24.84 25.16
N ASP A 226 2.34 23.77 24.37
CA ASP A 226 1.58 22.57 24.72
C ASP A 226 2.30 21.79 25.82
N TYR A 227 1.59 21.46 26.91
CA TYR A 227 2.06 20.55 27.95
C TYR A 227 0.88 19.89 28.66
N VAL A 228 1.16 18.76 29.32
CA VAL A 228 0.23 18.16 30.28
C VAL A 228 0.80 18.36 31.68
N SER A 229 -0.02 18.87 32.59
CA SER A 229 0.33 19.00 34.00
C SER A 229 -0.32 17.86 34.79
N LEU A 230 0.48 17.17 35.59
CA LEU A 230 0.03 16.14 36.51
C LEU A 230 -0.10 16.73 37.92
N PRO A 231 -1.09 16.31 38.73
CA PRO A 231 -1.24 16.79 40.10
C PRO A 231 -0.08 16.29 40.99
N GLU A 232 0.46 17.16 41.84
CA GLU A 232 1.53 16.85 42.78
C GLU A 232 1.03 16.37 44.16
N PRO A 233 1.81 15.54 44.89
CA PRO A 233 3.06 14.87 44.49
C PRO A 233 2.82 13.45 43.95
N PHE A 234 3.58 13.03 42.94
CA PHE A 234 3.48 11.66 42.40
C PHE A 234 4.84 10.93 42.24
N ILE A 235 5.97 11.61 42.45
CA ILE A 235 7.30 11.00 42.36
C ILE A 235 7.72 10.45 43.74
N GLY A 236 7.94 9.14 43.80
CA GLY A 236 8.41 8.43 44.99
C GLY A 236 9.92 8.14 44.98
N PRO A 237 10.47 7.55 46.05
CA PRO A 237 11.89 7.19 46.16
C PRO A 237 12.32 6.08 45.19
N ALA A 238 11.37 5.36 44.60
CA ALA A 238 11.60 4.42 43.51
C ALA A 238 10.44 4.45 42.54
N GLY A 239 10.70 4.15 41.28
CA GLY A 239 9.66 4.15 40.26
C GLY A 239 10.15 3.82 38.86
N THR A 240 9.20 3.85 37.92
CA THR A 240 9.46 3.70 36.50
C THR A 240 8.63 4.72 35.73
N LEU A 241 9.26 5.41 34.79
CA LEU A 241 8.61 6.27 33.81
C LEU A 241 8.80 5.60 32.45
N GLU A 242 7.70 5.29 31.76
CA GLU A 242 7.71 4.67 30.44
C GLU A 242 6.83 5.45 29.46
N LEU A 243 7.28 5.61 28.23
CA LEU A 243 6.52 6.25 27.17
C LEU A 243 7.02 5.85 25.78
N TRP A 244 6.12 6.00 24.80
CA TRP A 244 6.48 6.03 23.39
C TRP A 244 6.61 7.47 22.92
N LEU A 245 7.68 7.78 22.20
CA LEU A 245 7.99 9.11 21.72
C LEU A 245 8.46 9.11 20.27
N ARG A 246 7.99 10.10 19.51
CA ARG A 246 8.49 10.39 18.17
C ARG A 246 9.26 11.70 18.25
N ILE A 247 10.57 11.64 18.05
CA ILE A 247 11.49 12.76 18.32
C ILE A 247 11.53 13.67 17.10
N PRO A 248 10.90 14.86 17.10
CA PRO A 248 10.83 15.71 15.91
C PRO A 248 12.15 16.45 15.62
N ASP A 249 12.96 16.66 16.66
CA ASP A 249 14.28 17.27 16.59
C ASP A 249 15.19 16.62 17.64
N THR A 250 16.46 16.47 17.29
CA THR A 250 17.51 15.95 18.19
C THR A 250 18.49 17.07 18.60
N GLY A 251 18.37 18.26 18.01
CA GLY A 251 19.08 19.47 18.39
C GLY A 251 18.41 20.23 19.54
N GLY A 252 19.19 21.10 20.20
CA GLY A 252 18.68 21.96 21.27
C GLY A 252 18.36 21.23 22.59
N SER A 253 17.56 21.89 23.43
CA SER A 253 17.06 21.36 24.70
C SER A 253 15.54 21.22 24.60
N GLN A 254 15.03 20.02 24.84
CA GLN A 254 13.61 19.68 24.73
C GLN A 254 13.18 18.89 25.97
N PRO A 255 12.51 19.53 26.93
CA PRO A 255 11.96 18.82 28.09
C PRO A 255 10.83 17.89 27.64
N ILE A 256 10.94 16.60 27.97
CA ILE A 256 9.90 15.59 27.72
C ILE A 256 9.05 15.42 28.99
N PHE A 257 9.72 15.38 30.13
CA PHE A 257 9.11 15.28 31.44
C PHE A 257 9.96 16.06 32.45
N ASP A 258 9.32 16.82 33.32
CA ASP A 258 9.99 17.62 34.34
C ASP A 258 9.16 17.60 35.64
N ALA A 259 9.80 17.17 36.72
CA ALA A 259 9.29 17.23 38.09
C ALA A 259 10.30 17.91 39.03
N SER A 260 11.15 18.77 38.46
CA SER A 260 12.16 19.53 39.18
C SER A 260 11.52 20.53 40.13
N THR A 261 12.05 20.65 41.33
CA THR A 261 11.62 21.65 42.31
C THR A 261 12.40 22.94 42.09
N PRO A 262 11.72 24.10 42.01
CA PRO A 262 12.41 25.37 41.83
C PRO A 262 13.15 25.75 43.12
N GLN A 263 14.24 26.51 42.96
CA GLN A 263 14.89 27.15 44.11
C GLN A 263 13.90 28.07 44.82
N SER A 264 13.80 27.94 46.14
CA SER A 264 12.92 28.75 46.98
C SER A 264 13.70 29.35 48.15
N GLY A 265 14.06 30.63 48.03
CA GLY A 265 14.91 31.31 49.01
C GLY A 265 16.27 30.63 49.14
N ASN A 266 16.56 30.10 50.33
CA ASN A 266 17.80 29.37 50.65
C ASN A 266 17.70 27.86 50.38
N VAL A 267 16.53 27.35 50.00
CA VAL A 267 16.35 25.94 49.61
C VAL A 267 16.79 25.81 48.15
N LYS A 268 17.84 25.03 47.92
CA LYS A 268 18.28 24.68 46.57
C LYS A 268 17.17 23.92 45.85
N GLY A 269 16.96 24.26 44.58
CA GLY A 269 16.10 23.44 43.72
C GLY A 269 16.69 22.04 43.56
N LYS A 270 15.85 21.09 43.18
CA LYS A 270 16.24 19.72 42.87
C LYS A 270 15.78 19.36 41.48
N PHE A 271 16.64 18.78 40.66
CA PHE A 271 16.22 18.35 39.33
C PHE A 271 15.66 16.93 39.30
N PHE A 272 14.64 16.72 38.47
CA PHE A 272 14.12 15.41 38.07
C PHE A 272 13.54 15.58 36.67
N TYR A 273 14.27 15.13 35.65
CA TYR A 273 13.89 15.36 34.25
C TYR A 273 14.16 14.14 33.36
N LEU A 274 13.35 14.06 32.30
CA LEU A 274 13.68 13.36 31.06
C LEU A 274 13.70 14.42 29.97
N ASP A 275 14.83 14.59 29.29
CA ASP A 275 14.99 15.59 28.24
C ASP A 275 15.80 15.07 27.06
N ILE A 276 15.70 15.80 25.94
CA ILE A 276 16.68 15.71 24.88
C ILE A 276 17.54 16.95 24.94
N HIS A 277 18.85 16.76 25.06
CA HIS A 277 19.80 17.86 25.07
C HIS A 277 21.01 17.51 24.23
N SER A 278 21.34 18.36 23.25
CA SER A 278 22.56 18.22 22.45
C SER A 278 22.74 16.82 21.83
N ARG A 279 21.66 16.29 21.21
CA ARG A 279 21.59 14.95 20.60
C ARG A 279 21.72 13.78 21.57
N LYS A 280 21.38 13.98 22.84
CA LYS A 280 21.30 12.92 23.83
C LYS A 280 19.92 12.91 24.46
N LEU A 281 19.35 11.73 24.63
CA LEU A 281 18.21 11.54 25.52
C LEU A 281 18.77 11.27 26.91
N ARG A 282 18.40 12.10 27.89
CA ARG A 282 18.96 12.07 29.22
C ARG A 282 17.87 11.97 30.26
N PHE A 283 18.14 11.18 31.28
CA PHE A 283 17.36 11.22 32.52
C PHE A 283 18.29 11.64 33.65
N GLY A 284 17.94 12.72 34.32
CA GLY A 284 18.69 13.28 35.43
C GLY A 284 17.81 13.39 36.66
N MET A 285 18.36 13.04 37.82
CA MET A 285 17.75 13.29 39.11
C MET A 285 18.78 13.68 40.18
N GLU A 286 18.38 14.53 41.12
CA GLU A 286 19.17 14.96 42.27
C GLU A 286 18.59 14.42 43.58
N ASP A 287 19.45 14.09 44.54
CA ASP A 287 19.00 13.75 45.90
C ASP A 287 19.01 14.96 46.85
N GLN A 288 18.66 14.72 48.12
CA GLN A 288 18.64 15.78 49.15
C GLN A 288 20.04 16.33 49.49
N GLU A 289 21.10 15.59 49.22
CA GLU A 289 22.51 15.96 49.49
C GLU A 289 23.18 16.68 48.31
N ASP A 290 22.43 17.03 47.26
CA ASP A 290 22.93 17.59 45.99
C ASP A 290 23.88 16.60 45.27
N ARG A 291 23.60 15.29 45.38
CA ARG A 291 24.24 14.30 44.51
C ARG A 291 23.45 14.15 43.23
N ASP A 292 24.16 14.29 42.12
CA ASP A 292 23.63 14.23 40.77
C ASP A 292 23.70 12.79 40.27
N TYR A 293 22.61 12.32 39.67
CA TYR A 293 22.54 11.03 39.01
C TYR A 293 22.00 11.24 37.60
N GLU A 294 22.77 10.90 36.58
CA GLU A 294 22.36 11.02 35.19
C GLU A 294 22.65 9.72 34.43
N VAL A 295 21.76 9.38 33.50
CA VAL A 295 21.97 8.35 32.49
C VAL A 295 21.55 8.92 31.14
N GLU A 296 22.32 8.61 30.09
CA GLU A 296 22.12 9.19 28.77
C GLU A 296 22.36 8.18 27.65
N VAL A 297 21.66 8.37 26.52
CA VAL A 297 21.90 7.66 25.27
C VAL A 297 22.11 8.63 24.12
N SER A 298 23.10 8.32 23.27
CA SER A 298 23.41 9.10 22.07
C SER A 298 22.34 8.88 20.99
N LEU A 299 21.76 9.98 20.49
CA LEU A 299 20.83 9.99 19.37
C LEU A 299 21.53 10.36 18.03
N ASN A 300 22.85 10.22 17.95
CA ASN A 300 23.62 10.63 16.77
C ASN A 300 23.27 9.86 15.49
N SER A 301 22.85 8.60 15.61
CA SER A 301 22.39 7.79 14.48
C SER A 301 20.95 8.07 14.09
N LEU A 302 20.19 8.80 14.92
CA LEU A 302 18.76 9.03 14.71
C LEU A 302 18.51 10.31 13.89
N SER A 303 17.73 10.16 12.82
CA SER A 303 17.25 11.28 12.03
C SER A 303 16.05 11.95 12.73
N PRO A 304 15.91 13.28 12.66
CA PRO A 304 14.72 13.95 13.18
C PRO A 304 13.42 13.40 12.58
N GLY A 305 12.47 13.03 13.43
CA GLY A 305 11.17 12.48 13.07
C GLY A 305 11.16 11.01 12.69
N GLU A 306 12.29 10.32 12.80
CA GLU A 306 12.44 8.89 12.51
C GLU A 306 11.71 8.05 13.55
N GLY A 307 10.62 7.40 13.15
CA GLY A 307 9.99 6.35 13.94
C GLY A 307 9.36 6.75 15.28
N TRP A 308 8.70 5.77 15.89
CA TRP A 308 8.33 5.79 17.30
C TRP A 308 9.36 4.99 18.08
N HIS A 309 9.87 5.57 19.17
CA HIS A 309 10.81 4.94 20.08
C HIS A 309 10.18 4.66 21.42
N HIS A 310 10.50 3.51 22.01
CA HIS A 310 10.10 3.17 23.35
C HIS A 310 11.20 3.57 24.34
N VAL A 311 10.83 4.33 25.37
CA VAL A 311 11.76 4.77 26.41
C VAL A 311 11.20 4.39 27.77
N ALA A 312 12.04 3.74 28.58
CA ALA A 312 11.74 3.47 29.97
C ALA A 312 12.93 3.84 30.87
N VAL A 313 12.66 4.52 31.98
CA VAL A 313 13.67 4.86 32.99
C VAL A 313 13.23 4.34 34.35
N VAL A 314 14.17 3.73 35.07
CA VAL A 314 13.94 3.09 36.36
C VAL A 314 14.87 3.71 37.39
N TRP A 315 14.31 4.16 38.52
CA TRP A 315 15.09 4.72 39.64
C TRP A 315 14.77 4.03 40.97
N ASN A 316 15.77 4.00 41.87
CA ASN A 316 15.60 3.63 43.27
C ASN A 316 16.65 4.32 44.16
N TYR A 317 16.20 5.11 45.14
CA TYR A 317 17.02 5.84 46.11
C TYR A 317 17.27 5.12 47.45
N GLU A 318 16.56 4.04 47.77
CA GLU A 318 16.47 3.53 49.15
C GLU A 318 17.72 2.75 49.64
N SER A 319 18.55 2.22 48.74
CA SER A 319 19.65 1.31 49.16
C SER A 319 20.98 1.49 48.43
N SER A 320 20.96 2.18 47.29
CA SER A 320 22.08 2.55 46.41
C SER A 320 21.38 3.12 45.19
N ALA A 321 21.69 4.35 44.77
CA ALA A 321 21.02 4.95 43.62
C ALA A 321 21.14 4.00 42.41
N VAL A 322 20.04 3.35 42.04
CA VAL A 322 19.97 2.55 40.83
C VAL A 322 19.32 3.45 39.80
N LEU A 323 20.01 3.68 38.69
CA LEU A 323 19.50 4.41 37.55
C LEU A 323 19.70 3.57 36.30
N ARG A 324 18.62 3.28 35.58
CA ARG A 324 18.65 2.56 34.31
C ARG A 324 17.78 3.26 33.30
N LEU A 325 18.27 3.35 32.07
CA LEU A 325 17.53 3.80 30.91
C LEU A 325 17.48 2.68 29.89
N TYR A 326 16.30 2.46 29.31
CA TYR A 326 16.06 1.53 28.23
C TYR A 326 15.58 2.32 27.01
N PHE A 327 16.22 2.09 25.88
CA PHE A 327 15.86 2.68 24.58
C PHE A 327 15.54 1.55 23.61
N ASP A 328 14.32 1.52 23.08
CA ASP A 328 13.77 0.44 22.26
C ASP A 328 13.91 -0.97 22.87
N GLY A 329 13.83 -1.02 24.20
CA GLY A 329 13.91 -2.26 24.99
C GLY A 329 15.34 -2.70 25.33
N GLU A 330 16.37 -2.03 24.79
CA GLU A 330 17.76 -2.29 25.13
C GLU A 330 18.21 -1.41 26.31
N GLN A 331 18.82 -2.00 27.32
CA GLN A 331 19.40 -1.23 28.42
C GLN A 331 20.60 -0.46 27.92
N VAL A 332 20.64 0.83 28.22
CA VAL A 332 21.78 1.69 27.91
C VAL A 332 22.81 1.54 29.02
N ASP A 333 24.06 1.29 28.61
CA ASP A 333 25.20 1.31 29.53
C ASP A 333 25.46 2.75 29.95
N GLY A 334 25.14 3.08 31.21
CA GLY A 334 25.38 4.40 31.78
C GLY A 334 26.87 4.72 31.82
N ILE A 335 27.23 5.95 31.46
CA ILE A 335 28.51 6.54 31.87
C ILE A 335 28.24 7.11 33.26
N ASP A 336 28.73 6.46 34.33
CA ASP A 336 28.83 7.11 35.64
C ASP A 336 29.72 8.36 35.44
N SER A 337 29.14 9.56 35.55
CA SER A 337 29.85 10.83 35.47
C SER A 337 30.39 11.29 36.82
#